data_AF-A0A608AE70-F1
#
_entry.id   AF-A0A608AE70-F1
#
_cell.length_a   1.000
_cell.length_b   1.000
_cell.length_c   1.000
_cell.angle_alpha   90.00
_cell.angle_beta   90.00
_cell.angle_gamma   90.00
#
_symmetry.space_group_name_H-M   'P 1'
#
loop_
_entity.id
_entity.type
_entity.pdbx_description
1 polymer ?
#
loop_
_entity_poly.entity_id
_entity_poly.type
_entity_poly.pdbx_seq_one_letter_code
_entity_poly.pdbx_strand_id
1 'polypeptide(L)'
;MNFTANDAFPAELIRLAKISKGDVFDKFGPEVFQKVVFDVLTGKNVREFTEGLTRTRLLESNLSLLSFYMKEMEKGNYPKSLYMLAKNALIEKGYKSKYKPALEWLVMMTNKQTQNVLRD
;
A
#
# COMPACT_ATOMS: atom_id res chain seq x y z
N MET A 1 18.68 -0.79 9.01
CA MET A 1 18.21 -0.56 7.64
C MET A 1 18.28 0.93 7.31
N ASN A 2 18.67 1.32 6.08
CA ASN A 2 18.77 2.73 5.67
C ASN A 2 17.62 3.12 4.70
N PHE A 3 16.64 3.89 5.18
CA PHE A 3 15.48 4.31 4.36
C PHE A 3 15.77 5.46 3.38
N THR A 4 17.00 5.95 3.34
CA THR A 4 17.45 6.92 2.33
C THR A 4 18.04 6.24 1.09
N ALA A 5 18.33 4.94 1.16
CA ALA A 5 18.83 4.15 0.03
C ALA A 5 17.79 4.05 -1.12
N ASN A 6 18.25 3.89 -2.36
CA ASN A 6 17.36 3.85 -3.54
C ASN A 6 16.54 2.56 -3.66
N ASP A 7 16.96 1.52 -2.95
CA ASP A 7 16.46 0.16 -2.94
C ASP A 7 15.92 -0.26 -1.57
N ALA A 8 15.70 0.71 -0.67
CA ALA A 8 15.21 0.46 0.68
C ALA A 8 13.87 -0.31 0.70
N PHE A 9 13.05 -0.20 -0.35
CA PHE A 9 11.84 -0.98 -0.49
C PHE A 9 11.74 -1.55 -1.90
N PRO A 10 11.13 -2.75 -2.06
CA PRO A 10 10.74 -3.25 -3.38
C PRO A 10 9.87 -2.24 -4.12
N ALA A 11 10.15 -2.03 -5.41
CA ALA A 11 9.39 -1.08 -6.24
C ALA A 11 7.88 -1.38 -6.24
N GLU A 12 7.53 -2.66 -6.27
CA GLU A 12 6.14 -3.13 -6.23
C GLU A 12 5.42 -2.72 -4.95
N LEU A 13 6.06 -2.89 -3.80
CA LEU A 13 5.51 -2.50 -2.50
C LEU A 13 5.18 -1.00 -2.46
N ILE A 14 6.08 -0.18 -3.01
CA ILE A 14 5.90 1.28 -3.07
C ILE A 14 4.72 1.64 -3.96
N ARG A 15 4.64 1.01 -5.15
CA ARG A 15 3.55 1.22 -6.12
C ARG A 15 2.20 0.82 -5.52
N LEU A 16 2.12 -0.34 -4.89
CA LEU A 16 0.88 -0.82 -4.27
C LEU A 16 0.46 0.03 -3.06
N ALA A 17 1.42 0.60 -2.33
CA ALA A 17 1.17 1.53 -1.24
C ALA A 17 0.71 2.92 -1.73
N LYS A 18 0.98 3.30 -2.99
CA LYS A 18 0.55 4.53 -3.66
C LYS A 18 -0.13 4.22 -4.99
N ILE A 19 -1.38 3.74 -4.95
CA ILE A 19 -2.16 3.62 -6.20
C ILE A 19 -2.81 4.98 -6.52
N SER A 20 -2.51 5.53 -7.70
CA SER A 20 -3.14 6.73 -8.24
C SER A 20 -4.31 6.37 -9.17
N LYS A 21 -5.15 7.33 -9.55
CA LYS A 21 -6.25 7.10 -10.50
C LYS A 21 -5.75 6.60 -11.86
N GLY A 22 -4.58 7.08 -12.32
CA GLY A 22 -3.96 6.65 -13.57
C GLY A 22 -3.54 5.19 -13.55
N ASP A 23 -2.95 4.74 -12.43
CA ASP A 23 -2.53 3.34 -12.27
C ASP A 23 -3.72 2.35 -12.34
N VAL A 24 -4.93 2.80 -11.97
CA VAL A 24 -6.15 1.98 -12.11
C VAL A 24 -6.61 1.92 -13.57
N PHE A 25 -6.50 3.01 -14.33
CA PHE A 25 -6.80 2.97 -15.77
C PHE A 25 -5.85 2.04 -16.52
N ASP A 26 -4.55 2.16 -16.27
CA ASP A 26 -3.53 1.37 -16.95
C ASP A 26 -3.59 -0.13 -16.59
N LYS A 27 -3.95 -0.46 -15.34
CA LYS A 27 -3.98 -1.85 -14.86
C LYS A 27 -5.23 -2.63 -15.29
N PHE A 28 -6.37 -1.94 -15.47
CA PHE A 28 -7.64 -2.61 -15.75
C PHE A 28 -8.15 -2.40 -17.18
N GLY A 29 -7.63 -1.43 -17.92
CA GLY A 29 -8.07 -1.14 -19.28
C GLY A 29 -9.44 -0.47 -19.34
N PRO A 30 -9.77 0.18 -20.48
CA PRO A 30 -10.99 0.97 -20.61
C PRO A 30 -12.27 0.14 -20.56
N GLU A 31 -12.25 -1.13 -20.98
CA GLU A 31 -13.43 -1.99 -21.04
C GLU A 31 -14.03 -2.25 -19.65
N VAL A 32 -13.15 -2.37 -18.64
CA VAL A 32 -13.55 -2.58 -17.26
C VAL A 32 -14.35 -1.38 -16.74
N PHE A 33 -13.93 -0.15 -17.05
CA PHE A 33 -14.66 1.06 -16.67
C PHE A 33 -15.95 1.24 -17.46
N GLN A 34 -15.97 0.89 -18.74
CA GLN A 34 -17.20 0.90 -19.55
C GLN A 34 -18.26 -0.05 -18.96
N LYS A 35 -17.84 -1.24 -18.54
CA LYS A 35 -18.72 -2.19 -17.86
C LYS A 35 -19.23 -1.65 -16.52
N VAL A 36 -18.41 -0.94 -15.75
CA VAL A 36 -18.85 -0.29 -14.50
C VAL A 36 -19.86 0.80 -14.75
N VAL A 37 -19.63 1.65 -15.75
CA VAL A 37 -20.60 2.68 -16.16
C VAL A 37 -21.90 2.02 -16.58
N PHE A 38 -21.86 0.97 -17.39
CA PHE A 38 -23.04 0.19 -17.78
C PHE A 38 -23.75 -0.44 -16.57
N ASP A 39 -23.00 -1.07 -15.65
CA ASP A 39 -23.53 -1.71 -14.45
C ASP A 39 -24.20 -0.67 -13.52
N VAL A 40 -23.64 0.54 -13.38
CA VAL A 40 -24.27 1.68 -12.68
C VAL A 40 -25.56 2.12 -13.36
N LEU A 41 -25.51 2.33 -14.67
CA LEU A 41 -26.66 2.79 -15.46
C LEU A 41 -27.79 1.74 -15.50
N THR A 42 -27.49 0.48 -15.23
CA THR A 42 -28.45 -0.62 -15.13
C THR A 42 -28.82 -0.98 -13.69
N GLY A 43 -28.44 -0.15 -12.71
CA GLY A 43 -28.90 -0.26 -11.32
C GLY A 43 -28.13 -1.27 -10.45
N LYS A 44 -26.97 -1.75 -10.91
CA LYS A 44 -26.10 -2.63 -10.12
C LYS A 44 -25.21 -1.83 -9.17
N ASN A 45 -24.79 -2.48 -8.08
CA ASN A 45 -24.02 -1.83 -7.03
C ASN A 45 -22.54 -1.73 -7.39
N VAL A 46 -22.01 -0.50 -7.47
CA VAL A 46 -20.58 -0.19 -7.68
C VAL A 46 -19.66 -0.89 -6.66
N ARG A 47 -20.19 -1.22 -5.48
CA ARG A 47 -19.46 -1.92 -4.43
C ARG A 47 -18.92 -3.27 -4.89
N GLU A 48 -19.72 -4.05 -5.61
CA GLU A 48 -19.33 -5.39 -6.09
C GLU A 48 -18.09 -5.31 -7.00
N PHE A 49 -18.02 -4.27 -7.83
CA PHE A 49 -16.85 -4.00 -8.66
C PHE A 49 -15.62 -3.62 -7.82
N THR A 50 -15.78 -2.66 -6.92
CA THR A 50 -14.65 -2.14 -6.12
C THR A 50 -14.11 -3.14 -5.09
N GLU A 51 -14.92 -4.11 -4.65
CA GLU A 51 -14.50 -5.17 -3.73
C GLU A 51 -13.52 -6.14 -4.38
N GLY A 52 -13.76 -6.58 -5.63
CA GLY A 52 -12.84 -7.46 -6.36
C GLY A 52 -11.46 -6.82 -6.57
N LEU A 53 -11.47 -5.56 -7.04
CA LEU A 53 -10.28 -4.70 -7.16
C LEU A 53 -9.52 -4.56 -5.84
N THR A 54 -10.26 -4.29 -4.76
CA THR A 54 -9.69 -4.09 -3.43
C THR A 54 -9.06 -5.39 -2.90
N ARG A 55 -9.69 -6.53 -3.15
CA ARG A 55 -9.24 -7.86 -2.69
C ARG A 55 -7.94 -8.29 -3.39
N THR A 56 -7.88 -8.16 -4.71
CA THR A 56 -6.65 -8.46 -5.48
C THR A 56 -5.49 -7.58 -5.02
N ARG A 57 -5.73 -6.27 -4.87
CA ARG A 57 -4.70 -5.33 -4.40
C ARG A 57 -4.21 -5.65 -2.99
N LEU A 58 -5.11 -6.02 -2.08
CA LEU A 58 -4.75 -6.43 -0.71
C LEU A 58 -3.87 -7.68 -0.72
N LEU A 59 -4.20 -8.68 -1.54
CA LEU A 59 -3.40 -9.90 -1.68
C LEU A 59 -2.00 -9.60 -2.22
N GLU A 60 -1.89 -8.81 -3.29
CA GLU A 60 -0.61 -8.39 -3.86
C GLU A 60 0.25 -7.60 -2.85
N SER A 61 -0.37 -6.65 -2.13
CA SER A 61 0.32 -5.87 -1.08
C SER A 61 0.82 -6.77 0.05
N ASN A 62 0.00 -7.71 0.51
CA ASN A 62 0.36 -8.65 1.56
C ASN A 62 1.51 -9.57 1.13
N LEU A 63 1.48 -10.08 -0.11
CA LEU A 63 2.55 -10.91 -0.66
C LEU A 63 3.86 -10.13 -0.77
N SER A 64 3.80 -8.89 -1.27
CA SER A 64 4.98 -8.03 -1.40
C SER A 64 5.55 -7.65 -0.03
N LEU A 65 4.70 -7.42 0.97
CA LEU A 65 5.11 -7.11 2.34
C LEU A 65 5.71 -8.33 3.04
N LEU A 66 5.12 -9.51 2.86
CA LEU A 66 5.67 -10.77 3.39
C LEU A 66 7.05 -11.06 2.81
N SER A 67 7.20 -10.91 1.49
CA SER A 67 8.48 -11.10 0.80
C SER A 67 9.55 -10.13 1.30
N PHE A 68 9.16 -8.88 1.58
CA PHE A 68 10.04 -7.89 2.20
C PHE A 68 10.47 -8.33 3.61
N TYR A 69 9.53 -8.76 4.46
CA TYR A 69 9.84 -9.22 5.80
C TYR A 69 10.79 -10.41 5.81
N MET A 70 10.57 -11.40 4.94
CA MET A 70 11.46 -12.56 4.83
C MET A 70 12.90 -12.14 4.49
N LYS A 71 13.07 -11.28 3.48
CA LYS A 71 14.38 -10.75 3.08
C LYS A 71 15.07 -9.93 4.17
N GLU A 72 14.31 -9.18 4.96
CA GLU A 72 14.86 -8.40 6.05
C GLU A 72 15.21 -9.27 7.27
N MET A 73 14.44 -10.32 7.53
CA MET A 73 14.76 -11.32 8.57
C MET A 73 16.05 -12.07 8.26
N GLU A 74 16.30 -12.40 6.99
CA GLU A 74 17.59 -12.97 6.54
C GLU A 74 18.79 -12.06 6.84
N LYS A 75 18.56 -10.74 6.91
CA LYS A 75 19.57 -9.73 7.29
C LYS A 75 19.60 -9.44 8.80
N GLY A 76 18.84 -10.18 9.61
CA GLY A 76 18.74 -9.99 11.06
C GLY A 76 17.78 -8.86 11.49
N ASN A 77 17.01 -8.28 10.57
CA ASN A 77 15.99 -7.29 10.89
C ASN A 77 14.63 -7.97 11.10
N TYR A 78 14.20 -8.07 12.36
CA TYR A 78 12.95 -8.72 12.74
C TYR A 78 11.76 -7.75 12.73
N PRO A 79 10.51 -8.22 12.68
CA PRO A 79 9.33 -7.36 12.62
C PRO A 79 9.30 -6.25 13.69
N LYS A 80 9.68 -6.56 14.94
CA LYS A 80 9.73 -5.58 16.03
C LYS A 80 10.79 -4.50 15.81
N SER A 81 11.98 -4.85 15.30
CA SER A 81 13.03 -3.87 15.02
C SER A 81 12.68 -3.03 13.78
N LEU A 82 12.08 -3.65 12.75
CA LEU A 82 11.59 -2.94 11.57
C LEU A 82 10.50 -1.92 11.91
N TYR A 83 9.56 -2.29 12.79
CA TYR A 83 8.56 -1.37 13.33
C TYR A 83 9.22 -0.16 14.01
N MET A 84 10.17 -0.40 14.91
CA MET A 84 10.84 0.69 15.64
C MET A 84 11.66 1.59 14.70
N LEU A 85 12.36 1.00 13.73
CA LEU A 85 13.10 1.74 12.72
C LEU A 85 12.16 2.60 11.85
N ALA A 86 11.04 2.04 11.40
CA ALA A 86 10.05 2.76 10.60
C ALA A 86 9.41 3.90 11.39
N LYS A 87 9.07 3.67 12.67
CA LYS A 87 8.56 4.70 13.58
C LYS A 87 9.54 5.86 13.73
N ASN A 88 10.80 5.58 14.03
CA ASN A 88 11.81 6.63 14.22
C ASN A 88 12.03 7.41 12.92
N ALA A 89 12.13 6.71 11.78
CA ALA A 89 12.25 7.36 10.48
C ALA A 89 11.07 8.29 10.17
N LEU A 90 9.84 7.90 10.51
CA LEU A 90 8.64 8.73 10.33
C LEU A 90 8.69 10.01 11.19
N ILE A 91 9.11 9.89 12.45
CA ILE A 91 9.22 11.03 13.39
C ILE A 91 10.33 11.99 12.96
N GLU A 92 11.51 11.46 12.66
CA GLU A 92 12.71 12.22 12.32
C GLU A 92 12.74 12.69 10.85
N LYS A 93 11.76 12.27 10.05
CA LYS A 93 11.70 12.46 8.59
C LYS A 93 12.93 11.91 7.86
N GLY A 94 13.55 10.87 8.40
CA GLY A 94 14.73 10.18 7.86
C GLY A 94 14.44 9.22 6.70
N TYR A 95 13.69 9.65 5.68
CA TYR A 95 13.30 8.82 4.54
C TYR A 95 13.08 9.62 3.25
N LYS A 96 13.17 8.94 2.11
CA LYS A 96 12.71 9.52 0.82
C LYS A 96 11.19 9.54 0.78
N SER A 97 10.58 10.69 0.45
CA SER A 97 9.11 10.89 0.42
C SER A 97 8.31 9.79 -0.32
N LYS A 98 8.91 9.18 -1.36
CA LYS A 98 8.29 8.03 -2.05
C LYS A 98 8.00 6.82 -1.13
N TYR A 99 8.81 6.59 -0.10
CA TYR A 99 8.68 5.45 0.82
C TYR A 99 7.75 5.69 2.01
N LYS A 100 7.27 6.93 2.20
CA LYS A 100 6.41 7.29 3.34
C LYS A 100 5.25 6.29 3.53
N PRO A 101 4.51 5.88 2.48
CA PRO A 101 3.39 4.97 2.67
C PRO A 101 3.82 3.56 3.08
N ALA A 102 4.95 3.05 2.59
CA ALA A 102 5.48 1.77 3.04
C ALA A 102 5.87 1.81 4.53
N LEU A 103 6.45 2.92 4.98
CA LEU A 103 6.76 3.13 6.40
C LEU A 103 5.49 3.22 7.26
N GLU A 104 4.47 3.95 6.80
CA GLU A 104 3.16 4.02 7.46
C GLU A 104 2.48 2.65 7.57
N TRP A 105 2.64 1.79 6.56
CA TRP A 105 2.20 0.40 6.60
C TRP A 105 2.97 -0.44 7.64
N LEU A 106 4.29 -0.28 7.74
CA LEU A 106 5.10 -1.00 8.74
C LEU A 106 4.71 -0.65 10.19
N VAL A 107 4.22 0.55 10.43
CA VAL A 107 3.74 0.98 11.75
C VAL A 107 2.23 0.83 11.93
N MET A 108 1.52 0.27 10.95
CA MET A 108 0.05 0.14 10.95
C MET A 108 -0.68 1.47 11.20
N MET A 109 -0.11 2.59 10.73
CA MET A 109 -0.74 3.92 10.78
C MET A 109 -1.07 4.40 9.37
N THR A 110 -1.88 3.63 8.66
CA THR A 110 -2.43 4.10 7.38
C THR A 110 -3.47 5.20 7.66
N ASN A 111 -3.63 6.17 6.76
CA ASN A 111 -4.58 7.27 6.92
C ASN A 111 -6.00 6.83 7.32
N LYS A 112 -6.44 5.62 6.94
CA LYS A 112 -7.74 5.07 7.38
C LYS A 112 -7.77 4.72 8.88
N GLN A 113 -6.70 4.15 9.43
CA GLN A 113 -6.62 3.83 10.86
C GLN A 113 -6.49 5.11 11.68
N THR A 114 -5.69 6.06 11.21
CA THR A 114 -5.58 7.39 11.82
C THR A 114 -6.92 8.13 11.82
N GLN A 115 -7.65 8.12 10.69
CA GLN A 115 -9.01 8.67 10.61
C GLN A 115 -10.00 7.96 11.54
N ASN A 116 -9.88 6.65 11.75
CA ASN A 116 -10.78 5.91 12.62
C ASN A 116 -10.48 6.09 14.12
N VAL A 117 -9.22 6.38 14.49
CA VAL A 117 -8.76 6.53 15.87
C VAL A 117 -8.81 7.99 16.33
N LEU A 118 -8.46 8.94 15.46
CA LEU A 118 -8.53 10.38 15.72
C LEU A 118 -9.88 10.98 15.32
N ARG A 119 -10.95 10.19 15.32
CA ARG A 119 -12.32 10.65 15.03
C ARG A 119 -12.71 11.73 16.05
N ASP A 120 -12.51 12.99 15.66
CA ASP A 120 -13.54 14.03 15.78
C ASP A 120 -14.44 13.96 14.54
#